data_AF-A0A3A4VXZ9-F1
#
_entry.id   AF-A0A3A4VXZ9-F1
#
_cell.length_a   1.000
_cell.length_b   1.000
_cell.length_c   1.000
_cell.angle_alpha   90.00
_cell.angle_beta   90.00
_cell.angle_gamma   90.00
#
_symmetry.space_group_name_H-M   'P 1'
#
loop_
_entity.id
_entity.type
_entity.pdbx_description
1 polymer ?
#
loop_
_entity_poly.entity_id
_entity_poly.type
_entity_poly.pdbx_seq_one_letter_code
_entity_poly.pdbx_strand_id
1 'polypeptide(L)'
;MCNTCGCAVTPAGRGLIYRPIETETHVLSTLNHLLAENNTQAAHNRAHFGAHGVLAVNLMSSPGAGKTALLEATIEALRDQMRLAVIEGDLETENDAERIRARGVPAVQITTGAACHLDAHMVHRALHQIDLAGIDIVFIENVGNLVCPAGFDLGQHRNVVLLSVTEGDDKPAKYPVMFRAADLVLLTKTDLLPHLDDFDPAQAERRLRQLANPAPLWPLSSKKMTGLEPWLDWLRGHARKASAPAHSGVEFSAALNHA
;
A
#
# COMPACT_ATOMS: atom_id res chain seq x y z
N MET A 1 7.12 -25.72 -5.71
CA MET A 1 7.78 -24.71 -4.86
C MET A 1 6.84 -23.52 -4.78
N CYS A 2 6.33 -23.18 -3.59
CA CYS A 2 5.39 -22.08 -3.41
C CYS A 2 6.14 -20.75 -3.55
N ASN A 3 6.01 -20.10 -4.71
CA ASN A 3 6.62 -18.79 -5.01
C ASN A 3 5.73 -17.62 -4.57
N THR A 4 4.61 -17.89 -3.90
CA THR A 4 3.50 -16.95 -3.75
C THR A 4 3.76 -15.82 -2.75
N CYS A 5 4.60 -16.05 -1.72
CA CYS A 5 5.03 -15.01 -0.76
C CYS A 5 6.46 -14.49 -1.01
N GLY A 6 7.33 -15.25 -1.70
CA GLY A 6 8.77 -14.96 -1.73
C GLY A 6 9.49 -15.12 -0.37
N CYS A 7 8.77 -15.48 0.69
CA CYS A 7 9.28 -15.80 2.02
C CYS A 7 10.49 -16.79 1.99
N ALA A 8 10.43 -17.79 1.10
CA ALA A 8 11.46 -18.83 0.94
C ALA A 8 12.75 -18.39 0.20
N VAL A 9 12.77 -17.17 -0.37
CA VAL A 9 13.91 -16.68 -1.18
C VAL A 9 15.02 -16.09 -0.30
N THR A 10 14.78 -15.90 1.00
CA THR A 10 15.77 -15.36 1.94
C THR A 10 16.77 -16.43 2.39
N PRO A 11 18.02 -16.06 2.75
CA PRO A 11 18.99 -17.01 3.32
C PRO A 11 18.44 -17.77 4.55
N ALA A 12 17.64 -17.10 5.38
CA ALA A 12 16.96 -17.71 6.53
C ALA A 12 15.84 -18.69 6.12
N GLY A 13 15.18 -18.45 4.99
CA GLY A 13 14.11 -19.31 4.46
C GLY A 13 14.59 -20.57 3.72
N ARG A 14 15.88 -20.66 3.36
CA ARG A 14 16.44 -21.81 2.61
C ARG A 14 16.43 -23.13 3.41
N GLY A 15 16.37 -23.08 4.74
CA GLY A 15 16.26 -24.27 5.60
C GLY A 15 14.83 -24.78 5.77
N LEU A 16 13.83 -24.01 5.34
CA LEU A 16 12.40 -24.35 5.44
C LEU A 16 11.90 -25.08 4.18
N ILE A 17 12.79 -25.71 3.40
CA ILE A 17 12.41 -26.53 2.24
C ILE A 17 11.67 -27.76 2.76
N TYR A 18 10.35 -27.62 2.79
CA TYR A 18 9.39 -28.57 3.31
C TYR A 18 9.24 -29.78 2.38
N ARG A 19 9.28 -31.00 2.93
CA ARG A 19 8.95 -32.26 2.21
C ARG A 19 7.45 -32.52 2.36
N PRO A 20 6.66 -32.51 1.27
CA PRO A 20 5.21 -32.58 1.37
C PRO A 20 4.75 -33.98 1.82
N ILE A 21 3.82 -34.01 2.78
CA ILE A 21 3.01 -35.17 3.16
C ILE A 21 1.70 -35.07 2.35
N GLU A 22 1.16 -36.18 1.84
CA GLU A 22 0.08 -36.23 0.83
C GLU A 22 -1.18 -35.39 1.16
N THR A 23 -1.49 -35.16 2.44
CA THR A 23 -2.59 -34.30 2.93
C THR A 23 -2.43 -32.80 2.63
N GLU A 24 -1.22 -32.32 2.31
CA GLU A 24 -0.96 -30.89 2.05
C GLU A 24 -1.30 -30.42 0.64
N THR A 25 -1.41 -31.33 -0.33
CA THR A 25 -1.64 -30.95 -1.73
C THR A 25 -2.96 -30.17 -1.86
N HIS A 26 -3.97 -30.55 -1.07
CA HIS A 26 -5.26 -29.87 -0.99
C HIS A 26 -5.19 -28.50 -0.28
N VAL A 27 -4.36 -28.36 0.76
CA VAL A 27 -4.19 -27.09 1.49
C VAL A 27 -3.49 -26.06 0.59
N LEU A 28 -2.41 -26.48 -0.07
CA LEU A 28 -1.68 -25.62 -1.01
C LEU A 28 -2.52 -25.25 -2.24
N SER A 29 -3.32 -26.17 -2.78
CA SER A 29 -4.22 -25.85 -3.90
C SER A 29 -5.30 -24.84 -3.48
N THR A 30 -5.86 -24.97 -2.29
CA THR A 30 -6.89 -24.06 -1.76
C THR A 30 -6.33 -22.65 -1.54
N LEU A 31 -5.15 -22.53 -0.92
CA LEU A 31 -4.50 -21.23 -0.73
C LEU A 31 -4.17 -20.54 -2.06
N ASN A 32 -3.70 -21.30 -3.05
CA ASN A 32 -3.41 -20.76 -4.38
C ASN A 32 -4.69 -20.29 -5.08
N HIS A 33 -5.81 -21.02 -4.93
CA HIS A 33 -7.09 -20.61 -5.48
C HIS A 33 -7.59 -19.31 -4.85
N LEU A 34 -7.54 -19.19 -3.52
CA LEU A 34 -7.96 -17.97 -2.81
C LEU A 34 -7.14 -16.74 -3.26
N LEU A 35 -5.83 -16.89 -3.41
CA LEU A 35 -4.97 -15.81 -3.89
C LEU A 35 -5.21 -15.49 -5.37
N ALA A 36 -5.53 -16.49 -6.20
CA ALA A 36 -5.90 -16.26 -7.60
C ALA A 36 -7.24 -15.51 -7.73
N GLU A 37 -8.22 -15.84 -6.89
CA GLU A 37 -9.50 -15.12 -6.81
C GLU A 37 -9.28 -13.67 -6.35
N ASN A 38 -8.49 -13.47 -5.29
CA ASN A 38 -8.10 -12.14 -4.85
C ASN A 38 -7.44 -11.33 -5.98
N ASN A 39 -6.50 -11.92 -6.71
CA ASN A 39 -5.80 -11.24 -7.81
C ASN A 39 -6.74 -10.90 -8.98
N THR A 40 -7.72 -11.76 -9.26
CA THR A 40 -8.75 -11.48 -10.26
C THR A 40 -9.58 -10.28 -9.84
N GLN A 41 -9.99 -10.22 -8.57
CA GLN A 41 -10.73 -9.10 -8.03
C GLN A 41 -9.88 -7.81 -7.98
N ALA A 42 -8.61 -7.90 -7.62
CA ALA A 42 -7.67 -6.79 -7.61
C ALA A 42 -7.48 -6.18 -9.01
N ALA A 43 -7.38 -7.02 -10.05
CA ALA A 43 -7.33 -6.57 -11.42
C ALA A 43 -8.59 -5.78 -11.81
N HIS A 44 -9.76 -6.24 -11.38
CA HIS A 44 -11.02 -5.54 -11.60
C HIS A 44 -11.08 -4.18 -10.87
N ASN A 45 -10.69 -4.13 -9.59
CA ASN A 45 -10.60 -2.88 -8.82
C ASN A 45 -9.67 -1.87 -9.50
N ARG A 46 -8.49 -2.32 -9.96
CA ARG A 46 -7.53 -1.47 -10.66
C ARG A 46 -8.09 -0.90 -11.96
N ALA A 47 -8.77 -1.74 -12.75
CA ALA A 47 -9.44 -1.29 -13.97
C ALA A 47 -10.54 -0.25 -13.66
N HIS A 48 -11.27 -0.44 -12.56
CA HIS A 48 -12.29 0.51 -12.11
C HIS A 48 -11.71 1.87 -11.70
N PHE A 49 -10.62 1.88 -10.92
CA PHE A 49 -9.91 3.13 -10.61
C PHE A 49 -9.37 3.81 -11.88
N GLY A 50 -8.75 3.04 -12.77
CA GLY A 50 -8.20 3.54 -14.04
C GLY A 50 -9.27 4.14 -14.95
N ALA A 51 -10.45 3.53 -15.03
CA ALA A 51 -11.58 4.06 -15.81
C ALA A 51 -12.09 5.43 -15.31
N HIS A 52 -11.88 5.74 -14.03
CA HIS A 52 -12.22 7.03 -13.42
C HIS A 52 -11.04 8.00 -13.32
N GLY A 53 -9.85 7.60 -13.78
CA GLY A 53 -8.63 8.39 -13.65
C GLY A 53 -8.16 8.59 -12.19
N VAL A 54 -8.58 7.71 -11.28
CA VAL A 54 -8.33 7.80 -9.83
C VAL A 54 -7.02 7.10 -9.46
N LEU A 55 -6.15 7.77 -8.71
CA LEU A 55 -4.99 7.12 -8.10
C LEU A 55 -5.38 6.40 -6.80
N ALA A 56 -5.44 5.08 -6.82
CA ALA A 56 -5.47 4.27 -5.60
C ALA A 56 -4.09 4.05 -4.96
N VAL A 57 -3.94 4.41 -3.68
CA VAL A 57 -2.72 4.25 -2.86
C VAL A 57 -2.99 3.43 -1.61
N ASN A 58 -2.29 2.31 -1.43
CA ASN A 58 -2.37 1.45 -0.25
C ASN A 58 -1.33 1.88 0.79
N LEU A 59 -1.78 2.29 1.97
CA LEU A 59 -0.94 2.64 3.11
C LEU A 59 -0.80 1.44 4.06
N MET A 60 0.41 0.95 4.24
CA MET A 60 0.73 -0.19 5.11
C MET A 60 1.74 0.20 6.18
N SER A 61 1.61 -0.37 7.38
CA SER A 61 2.51 -0.04 8.49
C SER A 61 2.32 -1.00 9.66
N SER A 62 3.17 -0.89 10.70
CA SER A 62 2.81 -1.40 12.03
C SER A 62 1.63 -0.63 12.64
N PRO A 63 0.93 -1.18 13.65
CA PRO A 63 0.00 -0.40 14.46
C PRO A 63 0.67 0.85 15.04
N GLY A 64 -0.03 1.99 14.98
CA GLY A 64 0.46 3.24 15.57
C GLY A 64 1.61 3.93 14.81
N ALA A 65 1.99 3.50 13.61
CA ALA A 65 3.03 4.17 12.81
C ALA A 65 2.61 5.55 12.27
N GLY A 66 1.32 5.88 12.35
CA GLY A 66 0.79 7.21 12.03
C GLY A 66 0.12 7.34 10.65
N LYS A 67 -0.48 6.28 10.12
CA LYS A 67 -1.23 6.30 8.83
C LYS A 67 -2.36 7.33 8.84
N THR A 68 -3.28 7.26 9.80
CA THR A 68 -4.38 8.22 9.91
C THR A 68 -3.89 9.65 10.11
N ALA A 69 -2.82 9.85 10.91
CA ALA A 69 -2.23 11.18 11.11
C ALA A 69 -1.58 11.73 9.82
N LEU A 70 -0.97 10.87 8.99
CA LEU A 70 -0.49 11.24 7.67
C LEU A 70 -1.65 11.59 6.73
N LEU A 71 -2.75 10.83 6.77
CA LEU A 71 -3.94 11.15 5.98
C LEU A 71 -4.53 12.50 6.37
N GLU A 72 -4.75 12.77 7.65
CA GLU A 72 -5.24 14.07 8.14
C GLU A 72 -4.34 15.23 7.67
N ALA A 73 -3.02 15.09 7.79
CA ALA A 73 -2.05 16.08 7.33
C ALA A 73 -2.08 16.26 5.80
N THR A 74 -2.24 15.16 5.06
CA THR A 74 -2.32 15.17 3.59
C THR A 74 -3.59 15.85 3.11
N ILE A 75 -4.74 15.55 3.76
CA ILE A 75 -6.03 16.16 3.48
C ILE A 75 -5.96 17.67 3.71
N GLU A 76 -5.42 18.12 4.84
CA GLU A 76 -5.27 19.54 5.12
C GLU A 76 -4.40 20.24 4.06
N ALA A 77 -3.27 19.62 3.68
CA ALA A 77 -2.34 20.22 2.74
C ALA A 77 -2.82 20.25 1.27
N LEU A 78 -3.70 19.32 0.89
CA LEU A 78 -4.20 19.18 -0.50
C LEU A 78 -5.66 19.61 -0.69
N ARG A 79 -6.35 20.06 0.36
CA ARG A 79 -7.79 20.37 0.34
C ARG A 79 -8.27 21.24 -0.83
N ASP A 80 -7.47 22.22 -1.24
CA ASP A 80 -7.80 23.18 -2.30
C ASP A 80 -7.22 22.77 -3.67
N GLN A 81 -6.52 21.64 -3.74
CA GLN A 81 -5.78 21.20 -4.92
C GLN A 81 -6.29 19.88 -5.49
N MET A 82 -6.78 18.98 -4.64
CA MET A 82 -7.16 17.62 -5.00
C MET A 82 -8.33 17.12 -4.16
N ARG A 83 -9.22 16.35 -4.77
CA ARG A 83 -10.33 15.68 -4.10
C ARG A 83 -9.90 14.27 -3.70
N LEU A 84 -9.95 14.00 -2.40
CA LEU A 84 -9.48 12.74 -1.82
C LEU A 84 -10.68 11.93 -1.32
N ALA A 85 -10.52 10.62 -1.23
CA ALA A 85 -11.39 9.73 -0.46
C ALA A 85 -10.55 8.64 0.24
N VAL A 86 -11.11 8.03 1.28
CA VAL A 86 -10.41 7.04 2.09
C VAL A 86 -11.24 5.78 2.29
N ILE A 87 -10.60 4.63 2.17
CA ILE A 87 -11.11 3.34 2.61
C ILE A 87 -10.28 2.95 3.83
N GLU A 88 -10.92 2.87 4.99
CA GLU A 88 -10.29 2.60 6.29
C GLU A 88 -10.44 1.14 6.66
N GLY A 89 -9.32 0.44 6.92
CA GLY A 89 -9.30 -0.95 7.37
C GLY A 89 -8.89 -1.06 8.83
N ASP A 90 -9.83 -1.39 9.70
CA ASP A 90 -9.58 -1.64 11.13
C ASP A 90 -10.27 -2.95 11.58
N LEU A 91 -9.86 -3.49 12.72
CA LEU A 91 -10.42 -4.71 13.29
C LEU A 91 -11.86 -4.51 13.76
N GLU A 92 -12.13 -3.41 14.47
CA GLU A 92 -13.39 -3.24 15.20
C GLU A 92 -13.96 -1.81 15.19
N THR A 93 -13.14 -0.76 15.15
CA THR A 93 -13.62 0.61 15.42
C THR A 93 -13.83 1.45 14.15
N GLU A 94 -14.71 2.45 14.21
CA GLU A 94 -14.87 3.47 13.15
C GLU A 94 -14.04 4.75 13.41
N ASN A 95 -13.22 4.76 14.46
CA ASN A 95 -12.58 5.97 14.97
C ASN A 95 -11.78 6.70 13.89
N ASP A 96 -11.04 5.97 13.07
CA ASP A 96 -10.20 6.56 12.02
C ASP A 96 -11.07 7.09 10.86
N ALA A 97 -12.10 6.36 10.44
CA ALA A 97 -13.05 6.85 9.44
C ALA A 97 -13.81 8.10 9.89
N GLU A 98 -14.22 8.18 11.16
CA GLU A 98 -14.84 9.38 11.73
C GLU A 98 -13.91 10.59 11.72
N ARG A 99 -12.63 10.38 12.08
CA ARG A 99 -11.61 11.44 12.03
C ARG A 99 -11.41 11.98 10.62
N ILE A 100 -11.39 11.11 9.61
CA ILE A 100 -11.30 11.53 8.20
C ILE A 100 -12.57 12.27 7.77
N ARG A 101 -13.76 11.75 8.07
CA ARG A 101 -15.03 12.42 7.74
C ARG A 101 -15.15 13.80 8.39
N ALA A 102 -14.63 13.97 9.60
CA ALA A 102 -14.59 15.27 10.28
C ALA A 102 -13.73 16.32 9.54
N ARG A 103 -12.86 15.90 8.60
CA ARG A 103 -12.10 16.78 7.69
C ARG A 103 -12.82 17.07 6.37
N GLY A 104 -14.05 16.59 6.20
CA GLY A 104 -14.85 16.81 5.00
C GLY A 104 -14.50 15.88 3.83
N VAL A 105 -13.76 14.79 4.09
CA VAL A 105 -13.35 13.81 3.08
C VAL A 105 -14.24 12.56 3.18
N PRO A 106 -14.76 12.02 2.07
CA PRO A 106 -15.47 10.76 2.07
C PRO A 106 -14.59 9.64 2.63
N ALA A 107 -15.07 8.94 3.67
CA ALA A 107 -14.38 7.79 4.24
C ALA A 107 -15.33 6.63 4.51
N VAL A 108 -14.96 5.44 4.03
CA VAL A 108 -15.72 4.20 4.20
C VAL A 108 -14.92 3.25 5.10
N GLN A 109 -15.52 2.84 6.22
CA GLN A 109 -14.93 1.85 7.11
C GLN A 109 -15.12 0.44 6.54
N ILE A 110 -14.07 -0.37 6.65
CA ILE A 110 -14.11 -1.83 6.56
C ILE A 110 -13.75 -2.37 7.95
N THR A 111 -14.72 -3.00 8.60
CA THR A 111 -14.48 -3.79 9.82
C THR A 111 -14.04 -5.19 9.41
N THR A 112 -12.78 -5.50 9.69
CA THR A 112 -12.15 -6.77 9.29
C THR A 112 -12.43 -7.91 10.26
N GLY A 113 -12.97 -7.61 11.45
CA GLY A 113 -13.23 -8.57 12.51
C GLY A 113 -11.91 -9.17 12.99
N ALA A 114 -11.67 -10.45 12.68
CA ALA A 114 -10.43 -11.14 13.04
C ALA A 114 -9.35 -11.10 11.93
N ALA A 115 -9.65 -10.56 10.74
CA ALA A 115 -8.69 -10.57 9.63
C ALA A 115 -7.57 -9.55 9.85
N CYS A 116 -6.33 -9.99 9.64
CA CYS A 116 -5.12 -9.19 9.89
C CYS A 116 -4.69 -8.29 8.71
N HIS A 117 -5.51 -8.19 7.66
CA HIS A 117 -5.28 -7.45 6.42
C HIS A 117 -6.60 -7.18 5.69
N LEU A 118 -6.58 -6.24 4.74
CA LEU A 118 -7.61 -6.09 3.72
C LEU A 118 -7.35 -7.01 2.53
N ASP A 119 -8.41 -7.51 1.90
CA ASP A 119 -8.36 -8.19 0.59
C ASP A 119 -9.06 -7.36 -0.50
N ALA A 120 -8.90 -7.75 -1.76
CA ALA A 120 -9.48 -7.03 -2.90
C ALA A 120 -11.01 -7.04 -2.91
N HIS A 121 -11.67 -8.05 -2.35
CA HIS A 121 -13.13 -8.11 -2.29
C HIS A 121 -13.68 -7.14 -1.24
N MET A 122 -13.00 -7.00 -0.10
CA MET A 122 -13.31 -5.99 0.91
C MET A 122 -13.20 -4.58 0.33
N VAL A 123 -12.08 -4.28 -0.33
CA VAL A 123 -11.86 -2.98 -0.99
C VAL A 123 -12.90 -2.74 -2.08
N HIS A 124 -13.25 -3.76 -2.87
CA HIS A 124 -14.29 -3.64 -3.90
C HIS A 124 -15.64 -3.18 -3.34
N ARG A 125 -16.10 -3.81 -2.25
CA ARG A 125 -17.37 -3.45 -1.61
C ARG A 125 -17.36 -2.04 -1.03
N ALA A 126 -16.22 -1.60 -0.48
CA ALA A 126 -16.08 -0.25 0.03
C ALA A 126 -16.00 0.78 -1.10
N LEU A 127 -15.31 0.46 -2.19
CA LEU A 127 -15.14 1.32 -3.35
C LEU A 127 -16.49 1.72 -3.97
N HIS A 128 -17.46 0.79 -4.05
CA HIS A 128 -18.81 1.07 -4.57
C HIS A 128 -19.70 1.92 -3.65
N GLN A 129 -19.21 2.28 -2.45
CA GLN A 129 -19.89 3.23 -1.57
C GLN A 129 -19.34 4.65 -1.74
N ILE A 130 -18.29 4.83 -2.54
CA ILE A 130 -17.66 6.12 -2.83
C ILE A 130 -18.05 6.53 -4.25
N ASP A 131 -18.61 7.73 -4.41
CA ASP A 131 -18.74 8.34 -5.73
C ASP A 131 -17.36 8.80 -6.21
N LEU A 132 -16.79 8.07 -7.17
CA LEU A 132 -15.48 8.37 -7.73
C LEU A 132 -15.49 9.57 -8.69
N ALA A 133 -16.66 10.14 -9.01
CA ALA A 133 -16.76 11.26 -9.93
C ALA A 133 -15.97 12.49 -9.44
N GLY A 134 -14.83 12.73 -10.10
CA GLY A 134 -13.92 13.82 -9.79
C GLY A 134 -13.13 13.63 -8.49
N ILE A 135 -13.01 12.41 -7.97
CA ILE A 135 -11.98 12.06 -6.98
C ILE A 135 -10.65 11.90 -7.71
N ASP A 136 -9.56 12.48 -7.17
CA ASP A 136 -8.22 12.34 -7.75
C ASP A 136 -7.45 11.16 -7.13
N ILE A 137 -7.62 10.96 -5.82
CA ILE A 137 -6.88 9.94 -5.06
C ILE A 137 -7.82 9.22 -4.09
N VAL A 138 -7.75 7.90 -4.09
CA VAL A 138 -8.33 7.05 -3.04
C VAL A 138 -7.18 6.46 -2.22
N PHE A 139 -7.14 6.79 -0.93
CA PHE A 139 -6.26 6.11 0.00
C PHE A 139 -6.95 4.86 0.56
N ILE A 140 -6.22 3.75 0.61
CA ILE A 140 -6.63 2.54 1.31
C ILE A 140 -5.72 2.46 2.54
N GLU A 141 -6.24 2.85 3.70
CA GLU A 141 -5.54 2.67 4.97
C GLU A 141 -5.70 1.21 5.40
N ASN A 142 -4.64 0.41 5.24
CA ASN A 142 -4.70 -1.01 5.56
C ASN A 142 -4.63 -1.25 7.07
N VAL A 143 -4.94 -2.48 7.50
CA VAL A 143 -4.76 -2.89 8.89
C VAL A 143 -3.30 -2.70 9.30
N GLY A 144 -3.06 -2.22 10.54
CA GLY A 144 -1.71 -2.08 11.10
C GLY A 144 -1.02 -3.44 11.25
N ASN A 145 -0.29 -3.87 10.23
CA ASN A 145 0.45 -5.13 10.19
C ASN A 145 1.54 -5.09 9.10
N LEU A 146 2.78 -5.48 9.45
CA LEU A 146 3.91 -5.57 8.50
C LEU A 146 4.10 -6.95 7.86
N VAL A 147 3.19 -7.90 8.10
CA VAL A 147 3.28 -9.28 7.60
C VAL A 147 2.15 -9.57 6.63
N CYS A 148 0.90 -9.67 7.11
CA CYS A 148 -0.23 -10.14 6.30
C CYS A 148 -0.48 -9.30 5.04
N PRO A 149 -0.53 -7.94 5.11
CA PRO A 149 -0.94 -7.13 3.96
C PRO A 149 0.01 -7.23 2.76
N ALA A 150 1.28 -7.60 2.98
CA ALA A 150 2.27 -7.70 1.92
C ALA A 150 1.98 -8.81 0.88
N GLY A 151 1.09 -9.76 1.21
CA GLY A 151 0.71 -10.86 0.34
C GLY A 151 -0.55 -10.62 -0.50
N PHE A 152 -1.24 -9.49 -0.32
CA PHE A 152 -2.56 -9.26 -0.92
C PHE A 152 -2.55 -8.01 -1.81
N ASP A 153 -2.77 -8.22 -3.10
CA ASP A 153 -3.08 -7.15 -4.03
C ASP A 153 -4.53 -6.71 -3.83
N LEU A 154 -4.79 -5.41 -3.75
CA LEU A 154 -6.12 -4.82 -3.57
C LEU A 154 -6.62 -4.13 -4.85
N GLY A 155 -5.77 -4.05 -5.87
CA GLY A 155 -6.01 -3.25 -7.07
C GLY A 155 -5.46 -1.83 -7.00
N GLN A 156 -4.69 -1.51 -5.95
CA GLN A 156 -3.95 -0.26 -5.82
C GLN A 156 -2.94 -0.06 -6.95
N HIS A 157 -2.59 1.20 -7.23
CA HIS A 157 -1.50 1.54 -8.14
C HIS A 157 -0.16 1.61 -7.41
N ARG A 158 -0.19 2.00 -6.13
CA ARG A 158 1.01 2.21 -5.33
C ARG A 158 0.87 1.65 -3.93
N ASN A 159 1.96 1.04 -3.46
CA ASN A 159 2.15 0.64 -2.08
C ASN A 159 3.07 1.63 -1.37
N VAL A 160 2.59 2.22 -0.28
CA VAL A 160 3.38 3.11 0.57
C VAL A 160 3.49 2.47 1.95
N VAL A 161 4.72 2.26 2.40
CA VAL A 161 5.00 1.67 3.72
C VAL A 161 5.46 2.77 4.67
N LEU A 162 4.77 2.92 5.80
CA LEU A 162 5.22 3.79 6.89
C LEU A 162 6.11 2.98 7.83
N LEU A 163 7.28 3.53 8.13
CA LEU A 163 8.18 3.08 9.18
C LEU A 163 8.29 4.20 10.20
N SER A 164 7.76 4.02 11.41
CA SER A 164 7.96 5.02 12.46
C SER A 164 9.34 4.89 13.09
N VAL A 165 9.98 6.03 13.38
CA VAL A 165 11.29 6.04 14.07
C VAL A 165 11.24 5.35 15.44
N THR A 166 10.06 5.25 16.07
CA THR A 166 9.89 4.56 17.36
C THR A 166 9.87 3.04 17.24
N GLU A 167 9.92 2.49 16.03
CA GLU A 167 9.90 1.05 15.79
C GLU A 167 11.30 0.44 15.72
N GLY A 168 12.34 1.26 15.54
CA GLY A 168 13.72 0.79 15.33
C GLY A 168 14.08 0.65 13.83
N ASP A 169 15.33 0.96 13.49
CA ASP A 169 15.80 1.03 12.09
C ASP A 169 15.94 -0.33 11.40
N ASP A 170 15.72 -1.42 12.14
CA ASP A 170 15.90 -2.80 11.69
C ASP A 170 14.70 -3.41 10.96
N LYS A 171 13.56 -2.71 10.96
CA LYS A 171 12.29 -3.20 10.40
C LYS A 171 12.37 -3.60 8.92
N PRO A 172 13.06 -2.88 8.02
CA PRO A 172 13.21 -3.32 6.65
C PRO A 172 13.79 -4.74 6.56
N ALA A 173 14.85 -5.04 7.31
CA ALA A 173 15.47 -6.36 7.31
C ALA A 173 14.59 -7.44 7.96
N LYS A 174 13.80 -7.08 8.98
CA LYS A 174 12.89 -8.01 9.68
C LYS A 174 11.62 -8.35 8.90
N TYR A 175 11.13 -7.42 8.08
CA TYR A 175 9.89 -7.57 7.31
C TYR A 175 10.14 -7.45 5.79
N PRO A 176 11.01 -8.30 5.22
CA PRO A 176 11.53 -8.09 3.87
C PRO A 176 10.45 -8.16 2.79
N VAL A 177 9.37 -8.92 2.99
CA VAL A 177 8.28 -9.03 2.00
C VAL A 177 7.54 -7.70 1.86
N MET A 178 7.17 -7.08 3.00
CA MET A 178 6.52 -5.77 3.04
C MET A 178 7.39 -4.69 2.41
N PHE A 179 8.63 -4.58 2.86
CA PHE A 179 9.53 -3.52 2.40
C PHE A 179 10.06 -3.75 0.98
N ARG A 180 9.97 -4.96 0.40
CA ARG A 180 10.25 -5.18 -1.04
C ARG A 180 9.10 -4.70 -1.93
N ALA A 181 7.86 -4.82 -1.47
CA ALA A 181 6.67 -4.48 -2.24
C ALA A 181 6.35 -2.97 -2.24
N ALA A 182 7.07 -2.17 -1.45
CA ALA A 182 6.86 -0.74 -1.31
C ALA A 182 7.36 0.05 -2.53
N ASP A 183 6.53 0.93 -3.08
CA ASP A 183 6.92 1.93 -4.10
C ASP A 183 7.51 3.20 -3.44
N LEU A 184 7.19 3.41 -2.16
CA LEU A 184 7.68 4.50 -1.34
C LEU A 184 7.71 4.06 0.12
N VAL A 185 8.77 4.45 0.85
CA VAL A 185 8.85 4.30 2.31
C VAL A 185 8.82 5.68 2.95
N LEU A 186 7.91 5.89 3.88
CA LEU A 186 7.81 7.11 4.67
C LEU A 186 8.35 6.85 6.07
N LEU A 187 9.44 7.53 6.43
CA LEU A 187 9.98 7.48 7.77
C LEU A 187 9.22 8.50 8.63
N THR A 188 8.33 8.02 9.50
CA THR A 188 7.37 8.88 10.22
C THR A 188 7.76 9.17 11.66
N LYS A 189 7.17 10.23 12.21
CA LYS A 189 7.42 10.76 13.57
C LYS A 189 8.86 11.22 13.78
N THR A 190 9.48 11.76 12.73
CA THR A 190 10.88 12.20 12.78
C THR A 190 11.12 13.36 13.74
N ASP A 191 10.06 14.02 14.21
CA ASP A 191 10.12 14.96 15.33
C ASP A 191 10.60 14.32 16.64
N LEU A 192 10.57 12.99 16.75
CA LEU A 192 11.06 12.25 17.91
C LEU A 192 12.54 11.83 17.80
N LEU A 193 13.18 11.96 16.63
CA LEU A 193 14.59 11.57 16.45
C LEU A 193 15.56 12.19 17.48
N PRO A 194 15.41 13.47 17.90
CA PRO A 194 16.28 14.04 18.93
C PRO A 194 16.19 13.37 20.30
N HIS A 195 15.24 12.46 20.51
CA HIS A 195 15.00 11.73 21.76
C HIS A 195 15.27 10.22 21.62
N LEU A 196 15.71 9.76 20.46
CA LEU A 196 15.95 8.35 20.15
C LEU A 196 17.43 8.14 19.85
N ASP A 197 18.14 7.49 20.76
CA ASP A 197 19.57 7.21 20.62
C ASP A 197 19.85 5.94 19.80
N ASP A 198 18.82 5.15 19.49
CA ASP A 198 18.89 3.81 18.92
C ASP A 198 18.33 3.69 17.50
N PHE A 199 17.95 4.81 16.87
CA PHE A 199 17.46 4.84 15.49
C PHE A 199 18.38 5.66 14.58
N ASP A 200 18.95 5.02 13.55
CA ASP A 200 19.67 5.71 12.48
C ASP A 200 18.88 5.64 11.14
N PRO A 201 18.39 6.78 10.61
CA PRO A 201 17.74 6.84 9.29
C PRO A 201 18.60 6.27 8.15
N ALA A 202 19.92 6.46 8.21
CA ALA A 202 20.82 5.94 7.20
C ALA A 202 20.96 4.41 7.29
N GLN A 203 20.88 3.83 8.48
CA GLN A 203 20.80 2.37 8.64
C GLN A 203 19.48 1.82 8.06
N ALA A 204 18.35 2.45 8.36
CA ALA A 204 17.06 2.05 7.81
C ALA A 204 17.08 2.05 6.27
N GLU A 205 17.63 3.10 5.65
CA GLU A 205 17.78 3.17 4.21
C GLU A 205 18.74 2.08 3.69
N ARG A 206 19.91 1.89 4.31
CA ARG A 206 20.84 0.82 3.91
C ARG A 206 20.17 -0.55 3.91
N ARG A 207 19.38 -0.87 4.94
CA ARG A 207 18.65 -2.14 5.04
C ARG A 207 17.56 -2.25 3.97
N LEU A 208 16.87 -1.17 3.63
CA LEU A 208 15.91 -1.15 2.50
C LEU A 208 16.63 -1.46 1.17
N ARG A 209 17.80 -0.85 0.93
CA ARG A 209 18.61 -1.11 -0.28
C ARG A 209 19.11 -2.54 -0.35
N GLN A 210 19.45 -3.16 0.79
CA GLN A 210 19.85 -4.58 0.86
C GLN A 210 18.73 -5.55 0.43
N LEU A 211 17.47 -5.11 0.46
CA LEU A 211 16.35 -5.88 -0.09
C LEU A 211 16.21 -5.75 -1.61
N ALA A 212 17.12 -5.02 -2.27
CA ALA A 212 17.04 -4.62 -3.67
C ALA A 212 15.80 -3.75 -3.98
N ASN A 213 15.31 -2.98 -3.01
CA ASN A 213 14.24 -2.01 -3.24
C ASN A 213 14.83 -0.60 -3.53
N PRO A 214 14.61 -0.02 -4.72
CA PRO A 214 15.04 1.34 -5.06
C PRO A 214 14.08 2.44 -4.59
N ALA A 215 12.96 2.11 -3.93
CA ALA A 215 11.95 3.06 -3.49
C ALA A 215 12.56 4.22 -2.66
N PRO A 216 12.11 5.46 -2.87
CA PRO A 216 12.54 6.56 -2.02
C PRO A 216 12.22 6.28 -0.55
N LEU A 217 13.07 6.78 0.34
CA LEU A 217 12.81 6.80 1.78
C LEU A 217 12.82 8.25 2.23
N TRP A 218 11.66 8.77 2.65
CA TRP A 218 11.53 10.19 3.00
C TRP A 218 11.15 10.40 4.46
N PRO A 219 11.93 11.21 5.21
CA PRO A 219 11.60 11.56 6.59
C PRO A 219 10.50 12.62 6.65
N LEU A 220 9.51 12.40 7.52
CA LEU A 220 8.45 13.38 7.79
C LEU A 220 7.90 13.30 9.21
N SER A 221 7.25 14.39 9.62
CA SER A 221 6.40 14.44 10.80
C SER A 221 5.06 15.06 10.42
N SER A 222 3.99 14.25 10.42
CA SER A 222 2.62 14.74 10.25
C SER A 222 2.23 15.69 11.38
N LYS A 223 2.71 15.44 12.61
CA LYS A 223 2.44 16.29 13.78
C LYS A 223 3.03 17.69 13.65
N LYS A 224 4.23 17.80 13.09
CA LYS A 224 4.93 19.09 12.88
C LYS A 224 4.73 19.66 11.48
N MET A 225 4.04 18.93 10.59
CA MET A 225 3.89 19.25 9.17
C MET A 225 5.24 19.48 8.46
N THR A 226 6.29 18.76 8.87
CA THR A 226 7.63 18.87 8.29
C THR A 226 7.93 17.69 7.38
N GLY A 227 8.64 17.94 6.28
CA GLY A 227 9.02 16.89 5.32
C GLY A 227 7.86 16.33 4.47
N LEU A 228 6.69 16.96 4.49
CA LEU A 228 5.52 16.52 3.71
C LEU A 228 5.66 16.82 2.22
N GLU A 229 6.35 17.88 1.81
CA GLU A 229 6.32 18.33 0.41
C GLU A 229 6.76 17.25 -0.61
N PRO A 230 7.85 16.48 -0.41
CA PRO A 230 8.20 15.40 -1.34
C PRO A 230 7.08 14.35 -1.49
N TRP A 231 6.38 14.04 -0.39
CA TRP A 231 5.22 13.13 -0.40
C TRP A 231 4.06 13.72 -1.19
N LEU A 232 3.72 14.99 -0.96
CA LEU A 232 2.63 15.67 -1.66
C LEU A 232 2.91 15.81 -3.17
N ASP A 233 4.14 16.16 -3.55
CA ASP A 233 4.56 16.24 -4.95
C ASP A 233 4.52 14.89 -5.64
N TRP A 234 4.92 13.83 -4.94
CA TRP A 234 4.84 12.47 -5.45
C TRP A 234 3.39 12.08 -5.73
N LEU A 235 2.46 12.39 -4.82
CA LEU A 235 1.02 12.16 -5.02
C LEU A 235 0.48 12.93 -6.24
N ARG A 236 0.74 14.24 -6.32
CA ARG A 236 0.36 15.09 -7.46
C ARG A 236 0.88 14.50 -8.78
N GLY A 237 2.13 14.05 -8.79
CA GLY A 237 2.79 13.48 -9.95
C GLY A 237 2.17 12.17 -10.43
N HIS A 238 1.76 11.28 -9.52
CA HIS A 238 1.09 10.02 -9.90
C HIS A 238 -0.38 10.21 -10.24
N ALA A 239 -1.10 11.12 -9.57
CA ALA A 239 -2.51 11.38 -9.89
C ALA A 239 -2.68 11.96 -11.29
N ARG A 240 -1.81 12.90 -11.71
CA ARG A 240 -1.78 13.41 -13.09
C ARG A 240 -1.55 12.33 -14.14
N LYS A 241 -0.81 11.27 -13.80
CA LYS A 241 -0.57 10.13 -14.70
C LYS A 241 -1.78 9.19 -14.74
N ALA A 242 -2.46 9.01 -13.62
CA ALA A 242 -3.67 8.19 -13.54
C ALA A 242 -4.82 8.80 -14.36
N SER A 243 -4.94 10.13 -14.38
CA SER A 243 -5.97 10.85 -15.14
C SER A 243 -5.64 11.07 -16.62
N ALA A 244 -4.44 10.72 -17.08
CA ALA A 244 -4.10 10.81 -18.49
C ALA A 244 -4.86 9.74 -19.30
N PRO A 245 -5.51 10.09 -20.42
CA PRO A 245 -6.23 9.11 -21.23
C PRO A 245 -5.27 8.03 -21.71
N ALA A 246 -5.62 6.76 -21.49
CA ALA A 246 -4.89 5.63 -22.04
C ALA A 246 -4.83 5.82 -23.55
N HIS A 247 -3.64 6.06 -24.11
CA HIS A 247 -3.46 6.22 -25.55
C HIS A 247 -4.10 5.02 -26.26
N SER A 248 -5.14 5.32 -27.05
CA SER A 248 -5.78 4.40 -27.97
C SER A 248 -4.71 3.75 -28.85
N GLY A 249 -4.81 2.43 -29.00
CA GLY A 249 -3.79 1.57 -29.58
C GLY A 249 -3.16 2.09 -30.87
N VAL A 250 -1.84 2.00 -30.95
CA VAL A 250 -1.15 1.95 -32.23
C VAL A 250 -1.48 0.58 -32.83
N GLU A 251 -2.42 0.57 -33.78
CA GLU A 251 -2.59 -0.54 -34.71
C GLU A 251 -1.25 -0.80 -35.39
N PHE A 252 -0.65 -1.96 -35.10
CA PHE A 252 0.32 -2.54 -36.02
C PHE A 252 -0.48 -3.05 -37.23
N SER A 253 -0.69 -2.14 -38.19
CA SER A 253 -1.16 -2.49 -39.52
C SER A 253 -0.16 -3.46 -40.14
N ALA A 254 -0.58 -4.71 -40.28
CA ALA A 254 0.08 -5.71 -41.08
C ALA A 254 -0.01 -5.29 -42.56
N ALA A 255 1.08 -4.72 -43.07
CA ALA A 255 1.31 -4.60 -44.50
C ALA A 255 2.75 -5.02 -44.77
N LEU A 256 2.91 -6.18 -45.42
CA LEU A 256 3.74 -6.36 -46.61
C LEU A 256 3.49 -7.76 -47.18
N ASN A 257 2.56 -7.78 -48.15
CA ASN A 257 2.47 -8.81 -49.17
C ASN A 257 3.67 -8.70 -50.13
N HIS A 258 4.09 -9.88 -50.60
CA HIS A 258 4.68 -10.20 -51.91
C HIS A 258 5.59 -9.17 -52.61
N ALA A 259 6.87 -9.53 -52.72
CA ALA A 259 7.59 -9.65 -53.98
C ALA A 259 8.64 -10.78 -53.86
#